data_AF-A0A421CFQ9-F1
#
_entry.id   AF-A0A421CFQ9-F1
#
_cell.length_a   1.000
_cell.length_b   1.000
_cell.length_c   1.000
_cell.angle_alpha   90.00
_cell.angle_beta   90.00
_cell.angle_gamma   90.00
#
_symmetry.space_group_name_H-M   'P 1'
#
loop_
_entity.id
_entity.type
_entity.pdbx_description
1 polymer ?
#
loop_
_entity_poly.entity_id
_entity_poly.type
_entity_poly.pdbx_seq_one_letter_code
_entity_poly.pdbx_strand_id
1 'polypeptide(L)'
;MQKILKFVEKSLLVQDFKIHDFKTGTEFAYIKLEILLKNSSKVYIREFVNAKQRKYSLHWIIDTQTEIRWDNSPHHKSIRTHPHHVHFNQNVFPSECSDPVTILAWIESLLTNREELAPEIIIREIRKLR
;
A
#
# COMPACT_ATOMS: atom_id res chain seq x y z
N MET A 1 -0.28 9.97 8.16
CA MET A 1 1.08 10.25 7.63
C MET A 1 2.21 10.03 8.64
N GLN A 2 2.23 10.67 9.82
CA GLN A 2 3.27 10.38 10.83
C GLN A 2 3.38 8.90 11.21
N LYS A 3 2.25 8.18 11.24
CA LYS A 3 2.25 6.72 11.49
C LYS A 3 3.00 5.93 10.42
N ILE A 4 2.96 6.36 9.16
CA ILE A 4 3.69 5.72 8.04
C ILE A 4 5.19 5.89 8.26
N LEU A 5 5.64 7.12 8.54
CA LEU A 5 7.05 7.40 8.79
C LEU A 5 7.56 6.62 10.03
N LYS A 6 6.81 6.65 11.13
CA LYS A 6 7.14 5.87 12.33
C LYS A 6 7.20 4.36 12.08
N PHE A 7 6.35 3.83 11.20
CA PHE A 7 6.41 2.42 10.82
C PHE A 7 7.71 2.12 10.08
N VAL A 8 8.01 2.91 9.04
CA VAL A 8 9.16 2.68 8.16
C VAL A 8 10.48 2.85 8.90
N GLU A 9 10.57 3.80 9.83
CA GLU A 9 11.76 4.00 10.69
C GLU A 9 12.02 2.84 11.66
N LYS A 10 10.99 2.08 12.04
CA LYS A 10 11.09 1.01 13.04
C LYS A 10 11.14 -0.39 12.44
N SER A 11 10.74 -0.53 11.18
CA SER A 11 10.71 -1.80 10.48
C SER A 11 12.09 -2.41 10.38
N LEU A 12 12.20 -3.71 10.71
CA LEU A 12 13.41 -4.49 10.48
C LEU A 12 13.51 -5.01 9.04
N LEU A 13 12.44 -4.91 8.24
CA LEU A 13 12.38 -5.39 6.86
C LEU A 13 12.58 -4.27 5.83
N VAL A 14 12.42 -3.01 6.24
CA VAL A 14 12.85 -1.85 5.46
C VAL A 14 14.38 -1.85 5.37
N GLN A 15 14.88 -1.86 4.14
CA GLN A 15 16.30 -1.70 3.84
C GLN A 15 16.67 -0.23 3.69
N ASP A 16 15.85 0.53 2.96
CA ASP A 16 16.00 1.96 2.76
C ASP A 16 14.65 2.60 2.43
N PHE A 17 14.52 3.91 2.58
CA PHE A 17 13.35 4.65 2.15
C PHE A 17 13.68 6.08 1.73
N LYS A 18 12.91 6.60 0.77
CA LYS A 18 13.06 7.94 0.24
C LYS A 18 11.74 8.70 0.29
N ILE A 19 11.72 9.78 1.06
CA ILE A 19 10.62 10.75 1.05
C ILE A 19 10.83 11.66 -0.17
N HIS A 20 9.99 11.49 -1.20
CA HIS A 20 10.04 12.31 -2.41
C HIS A 20 9.37 13.68 -2.23
N ASP A 21 8.31 13.73 -1.42
CA ASP A 21 7.60 14.97 -1.09
C ASP A 21 6.83 14.76 0.21
N PHE A 22 6.84 15.77 1.08
CA PHE A 22 6.09 15.78 2.32
C PHE A 22 5.66 17.20 2.63
N LYS A 23 4.34 17.42 2.69
CA LYS A 23 3.74 18.73 2.92
C LYS A 23 2.66 18.62 3.96
N THR A 24 2.66 19.54 4.91
CA THR A 24 1.61 19.67 5.92
C THR A 24 1.21 21.12 6.00
N GLY A 25 -0.10 21.38 6.04
CA GLY A 25 -0.69 22.66 6.41
C GLY A 25 -1.78 22.44 7.43
N THR A 26 -2.42 23.52 7.86
CA THR A 26 -3.49 23.47 8.87
C THR A 26 -4.63 22.51 8.48
N GLU A 27 -4.99 22.49 7.20
CA GLU A 27 -6.15 21.77 6.67
C GLU A 27 -5.81 20.61 5.74
N PHE A 28 -4.52 20.33 5.53
CA PHE A 28 -4.12 19.26 4.61
C PHE A 28 -2.79 18.61 5.01
N ALA A 29 -2.63 17.37 4.57
CA ALA A 29 -1.34 16.69 4.58
C ALA A 29 -1.14 15.93 3.26
N TYR A 30 0.11 15.80 2.86
CA TYR A 30 0.54 15.07 1.68
C TYR A 30 1.86 14.34 1.95
N ILE A 31 1.96 13.10 1.47
CA ILE A 31 3.20 12.33 1.47
C ILE A 31 3.35 11.58 0.14
N LYS A 32 4.57 11.55 -0.37
CA LYS A 32 5.04 10.68 -1.44
C LYS A 32 6.31 9.99 -0.97
N LEU A 33 6.27 8.68 -0.82
CA LEU A 33 7.29 7.85 -0.20
C LEU A 33 7.60 6.65 -1.09
N GLU A 34 8.88 6.31 -1.19
CA GLU A 34 9.38 5.06 -1.75
C GLU A 34 10.08 4.28 -0.65
N ILE A 35 9.83 2.98 -0.57
CA ILE A 35 10.40 2.06 0.42
C ILE A 35 11.04 0.91 -0.34
N LEU A 36 12.30 0.62 -0.05
CA LEU A 36 13.00 -0.58 -0.48
C LEU A 36 13.00 -1.59 0.67
N LEU A 37 12.47 -2.79 0.43
CA LEU A 37 12.47 -3.88 1.41
C LEU A 37 13.71 -4.78 1.20
N LYS A 38 14.13 -5.49 2.25
CA LYS A 38 15.33 -6.36 2.23
C LYS A 38 15.28 -7.51 1.22
N ASN A 39 14.08 -7.90 0.77
CA ASN A 39 13.91 -8.87 -0.32
C ASN A 39 14.00 -8.23 -1.71
N SER A 40 14.44 -6.96 -1.81
CA SER A 40 14.52 -6.15 -3.03
C SER A 40 13.18 -5.73 -3.66
N SER A 41 12.04 -6.09 -3.08
CA SER A 41 10.74 -5.55 -3.49
C SER A 41 10.58 -4.10 -3.03
N LYS A 42 9.70 -3.34 -3.69
CA LYS A 42 9.52 -1.90 -3.47
C LYS A 42 8.09 -1.54 -3.18
N VAL A 43 7.88 -0.59 -2.26
CA VAL A 43 6.55 -0.02 -1.98
C VAL A 43 6.56 1.48 -2.25
N TYR A 44 5.65 1.95 -3.09
CA TYR A 44 5.39 3.36 -3.33
C TYR A 44 4.09 3.77 -2.65
N ILE A 45 4.16 4.80 -1.80
CA ILE A 45 2.99 5.35 -1.11
C ILE A 45 2.81 6.79 -1.54
N ARG A 46 1.58 7.11 -1.93
CA ARG A 46 1.10 8.47 -2.09
C ARG A 46 -0.17 8.62 -1.29
N GLU A 47 -0.23 9.60 -0.41
CA GLU A 47 -1.45 9.91 0.33
C GLU A 47 -1.62 11.43 0.41
N PHE A 48 -2.83 11.88 0.11
CA PHE A 48 -3.29 13.24 0.30
C PHE A 48 -4.55 13.18 1.15
N VAL A 49 -4.63 14.04 2.17
CA VAL A 49 -5.83 14.21 2.98
C VAL A 49 -6.09 15.69 3.21
N ASN A 50 -7.35 16.07 3.13
CA ASN A 50 -7.84 17.35 3.62
C ASN A 50 -9.25 17.17 4.21
N ALA A 51 -9.90 18.26 4.63
CA ALA A 51 -11.24 18.22 5.21
C ALA A 51 -12.33 17.61 4.29
N LYS A 52 -12.12 17.57 2.97
CA LYS A 52 -13.15 17.14 1.99
C LYS A 52 -12.93 15.72 1.48
N GLN A 53 -11.68 15.28 1.38
CA GLN A 53 -11.34 14.03 0.72
C GLN A 53 -10.02 13.45 1.20
N ARG A 54 -9.92 12.14 1.04
CA ARG A 54 -8.67 11.39 1.05
C ARG A 54 -8.43 10.83 -0.35
N LYS A 55 -7.22 10.98 -0.87
CA LYS A 55 -6.75 10.31 -2.10
C LYS A 55 -5.50 9.54 -1.77
N TYR A 56 -5.43 8.26 -2.13
CA TYR A 56 -4.25 7.45 -1.86
C TYR A 56 -3.95 6.45 -2.96
N SER A 57 -2.70 6.03 -2.98
CA SER A 57 -2.23 4.83 -3.67
C SER A 57 -1.10 4.20 -2.86
N LEU A 58 -1.16 2.90 -2.62
CA LEU A 58 -0.04 2.09 -2.12
C LEU A 58 0.24 1.02 -3.15
N HIS A 59 1.44 1.04 -3.73
CA HIS A 59 1.83 0.17 -4.84
C HIS A 59 3.04 -0.65 -4.44
N TRP A 60 2.85 -1.95 -4.26
CA TRP A 60 3.89 -2.91 -3.97
C TRP A 60 4.30 -3.62 -5.27
N ILE A 61 5.58 -3.49 -5.62
CA ILE A 61 6.20 -4.15 -6.77
C ILE A 61 7.11 -5.24 -6.22
N ILE A 62 6.75 -6.49 -6.45
CA ILE A 62 7.48 -7.66 -5.95
C ILE A 62 8.64 -7.97 -6.90
N ASP A 63 8.34 -8.05 -8.20
CA ASP A 63 9.28 -8.33 -9.28
C ASP A 63 8.76 -7.75 -10.61
N THR A 64 9.30 -8.19 -11.75
CA THR A 64 8.93 -7.72 -13.09
C THR A 64 7.56 -8.20 -13.57
N GLN A 65 6.95 -9.18 -12.92
CA GLN A 65 5.70 -9.83 -13.31
C GLN A 65 4.57 -9.60 -12.31
N THR A 66 4.90 -9.23 -11.07
CA THR A 66 3.94 -9.16 -9.96
C THR A 66 3.95 -7.79 -9.29
N GLU A 67 2.83 -7.08 -9.42
CA GLU A 67 2.55 -5.84 -8.73
C GLU A 67 1.14 -5.82 -8.13
N ILE A 68 1.01 -5.16 -6.97
CA ILE A 68 -0.24 -5.05 -6.23
C ILE A 68 -0.42 -3.59 -5.85
N ARG A 69 -1.59 -3.01 -6.11
CA ARG A 69 -1.85 -1.59 -5.82
C ARG A 69 -3.19 -1.36 -5.17
N TRP A 70 -3.21 -0.83 -3.96
CA TRP A 70 -4.41 -0.31 -3.32
C TRP A 70 -4.60 1.16 -3.68
N ASP A 71 -5.79 1.54 -4.11
CA ASP A 71 -6.13 2.90 -4.48
C ASP A 71 -7.61 3.21 -4.22
N ASN A 72 -7.97 4.48 -4.39
CA ASN A 72 -9.36 4.95 -4.31
C ASN A 72 -9.75 5.87 -5.46
N SER A 73 -9.19 5.62 -6.64
CA SER A 73 -9.59 6.33 -7.86
C SER A 73 -11.07 5.99 -8.19
N PRO A 74 -11.90 6.97 -8.62
CA PRO A 74 -13.35 6.77 -8.74
C PRO A 74 -13.78 6.02 -10.02
N HIS A 75 -12.88 5.26 -10.67
CA HIS A 75 -13.13 4.64 -11.97
C HIS A 75 -13.94 3.34 -11.87
N HIS A 76 -13.74 2.53 -10.82
CA HIS A 76 -14.32 1.19 -10.70
C HIS A 76 -15.62 1.19 -9.88
N LYS A 77 -16.70 1.70 -10.48
CA LYS A 77 -18.00 1.86 -9.79
C LYS A 77 -18.75 0.55 -9.48
N SER A 78 -18.41 -0.53 -10.18
CA SER A 78 -19.02 -1.85 -9.97
C SER A 78 -18.40 -2.65 -8.82
N ILE A 79 -17.27 -2.20 -8.27
CA ILE A 79 -16.62 -2.85 -7.14
C ILE A 79 -17.41 -2.57 -5.87
N ARG A 80 -17.71 -3.62 -5.09
CA ARG A 80 -18.51 -3.52 -3.85
C ARG A 80 -17.95 -2.51 -2.84
N THR A 81 -16.62 -2.39 -2.76
CA THR A 81 -15.93 -1.48 -1.84
C THR A 81 -15.65 -0.10 -2.44
N HIS A 82 -16.30 0.27 -3.55
CA HIS A 82 -16.09 1.55 -4.24
C HIS A 82 -16.09 2.75 -3.26
N PRO A 83 -15.11 3.67 -3.34
CA PRO A 83 -14.06 3.75 -4.36
C PRO A 83 -12.83 2.88 -4.09
N HIS A 84 -12.76 2.21 -2.94
CA HIS A 84 -11.61 1.42 -2.52
C HIS A 84 -11.51 0.12 -3.31
N HIS A 85 -10.34 -0.13 -3.87
CA HIS A 85 -10.05 -1.36 -4.59
C HIS A 85 -8.57 -1.69 -4.52
N VAL A 86 -8.24 -2.91 -4.94
CA VAL A 86 -6.87 -3.37 -5.08
C VAL A 86 -6.69 -3.96 -6.48
N HIS A 87 -5.66 -3.49 -7.16
CA HIS A 87 -5.16 -4.07 -8.40
C HIS A 87 -4.20 -5.20 -8.04
N PHE A 88 -4.33 -6.34 -8.71
CA PHE A 88 -3.31 -7.37 -8.77
C PHE A 88 -2.97 -7.54 -10.25
N ASN A 89 -1.80 -7.06 -10.67
CA ASN A 89 -1.47 -6.84 -12.06
C ASN A 89 -2.60 -6.06 -12.78
N GLN A 90 -3.23 -6.65 -13.80
CA GLN A 90 -4.32 -6.02 -14.57
C GLN A 90 -5.72 -6.24 -13.98
N ASN A 91 -5.85 -7.07 -12.95
CA ASN A 91 -7.13 -7.45 -12.38
C ASN A 91 -7.49 -6.55 -11.20
N VAL A 92 -8.78 -6.22 -11.05
CA VAL A 92 -9.29 -5.36 -9.98
C VAL A 92 -10.19 -6.15 -9.03
N PHE A 93 -9.91 -6.04 -7.74
CA PHE A 93 -10.65 -6.72 -6.68
C PHE A 93 -11.17 -5.73 -5.63
N PRO A 94 -12.26 -6.07 -4.92
CA PRO A 94 -12.66 -5.31 -3.74
C PRO A 94 -11.58 -5.36 -2.68
N SER A 95 -11.44 -4.27 -1.92
CA SER A 95 -10.52 -4.17 -0.79
C SER A 95 -11.19 -3.48 0.38
N GLU A 96 -11.32 -4.20 1.49
CA GLU A 96 -11.88 -3.65 2.74
C GLU A 96 -10.84 -2.80 3.50
N CYS A 97 -9.54 -3.04 3.24
CA CYS A 97 -8.45 -2.35 3.89
C CYS A 97 -7.91 -1.21 3.02
N SER A 98 -7.80 -0.01 3.60
CA SER A 98 -7.21 1.16 2.93
C SER A 98 -6.17 1.89 3.78
N ASP A 99 -5.86 1.36 4.97
CA ASP A 99 -4.86 1.95 5.86
C ASP A 99 -3.45 1.50 5.45
N PRO A 100 -2.55 2.43 5.12
CA PRO A 100 -1.23 2.09 4.62
C PRO A 100 -0.36 1.38 5.67
N VAL A 101 -0.57 1.62 6.96
CA VAL A 101 0.23 0.97 8.03
C VAL A 101 -0.22 -0.48 8.20
N THR A 102 -1.53 -0.74 8.16
CA THR A 102 -2.07 -2.11 8.15
C THR A 102 -1.58 -2.90 6.94
N ILE A 103 -1.61 -2.29 5.74
CA ILE A 103 -1.12 -2.94 4.52
C ILE A 103 0.39 -3.21 4.61
N LEU A 104 1.20 -2.26 5.08
CA LEU A 104 2.64 -2.47 5.27
C LEU A 104 2.94 -3.59 6.27
N ALA A 105 2.23 -3.64 7.41
CA ALA A 105 2.36 -4.71 8.39
C ALA A 105 1.98 -6.09 7.79
N TRP A 106 0.96 -6.12 6.93
CA TRP A 106 0.59 -7.33 6.20
C TRP A 106 1.70 -7.77 5.23
N ILE A 107 2.29 -6.84 4.46
CA ILE A 107 3.45 -7.14 3.60
C ILE A 107 4.58 -7.75 4.43
N GLU A 108 4.94 -7.15 5.57
CA GLU A 108 5.98 -7.69 6.46
C GLU A 108 5.66 -9.10 6.97
N SER A 109 4.41 -9.38 7.28
CA SER A 109 3.98 -10.71 7.73
C SER A 109 4.22 -11.78 6.67
N LEU A 110 3.92 -11.49 5.39
CA LEU A 110 4.18 -12.41 4.27
C LEU A 110 5.68 -12.67 4.11
N LEU A 111 6.47 -11.61 4.17
CA LEU A 111 7.93 -11.70 4.02
C LEU A 111 8.60 -12.44 5.19
N THR A 112 8.06 -12.28 6.41
CA THR A 112 8.58 -12.95 7.62
C THR A 112 8.25 -14.43 7.62
N ASN A 113 7.02 -14.80 7.25
CA ASN A 113 6.58 -16.19 7.19
C ASN A 113 7.22 -16.98 6.05
N ARG A 114 8.02 -16.32 5.19
CA ARG A 114 8.58 -16.88 3.96
C ARG A 114 7.52 -17.60 3.12
N GLU A 115 6.29 -17.07 3.16
CA GLU A 115 5.24 -17.59 2.31
C GLU A 115 5.67 -17.42 0.85
N GLU A 116 5.41 -18.45 0.06
CA GLU A 116 5.59 -18.34 -1.37
C GLU A 116 4.68 -17.20 -1.87
N LEU A 117 5.28 -16.20 -2.50
CA LEU A 117 4.57 -15.05 -3.05
C LEU A 117 3.88 -15.42 -4.38
N ALA A 118 3.28 -16.60 -4.42
CA ALA A 118 2.50 -17.06 -5.56
C ALA A 118 1.20 -16.24 -5.69
N PRO A 119 0.78 -15.88 -6.91
CA PRO A 119 -0.40 -15.05 -7.14
C PRO A 119 -1.67 -15.51 -6.39
N GLU A 120 -1.95 -16.80 -6.38
CA GLU A 120 -3.11 -17.40 -5.72
C GLU A 120 -3.08 -17.26 -4.20
N ILE A 121 -1.89 -17.35 -3.58
CA ILE A 121 -1.70 -17.15 -2.15
C ILE A 121 -1.94 -15.68 -1.83
N ILE A 122 -1.30 -14.78 -2.57
CA ILE A 122 -1.45 -13.33 -2.36
C ILE A 122 -2.91 -12.91 -2.48
N ILE A 123 -3.62 -13.32 -3.54
CA ILE A 123 -5.03 -12.98 -3.74
C ILE A 123 -5.89 -13.50 -2.59
N ARG A 124 -5.61 -14.71 -2.07
CA ARG A 124 -6.30 -15.27 -0.91
C ARG A 124 -6.04 -14.45 0.35
N GLU A 125 -4.81 -14.06 0.61
CA GLU A 125 -4.45 -13.28 1.81
C GLU A 125 -5.00 -11.85 1.75
N ILE A 126 -5.01 -11.22 0.58
CA ILE A 126 -5.64 -9.90 0.37
C ILE A 126 -7.12 -9.92 0.79
N ARG A 127 -7.86 -11.01 0.51
CA ARG A 127 -9.28 -11.13 0.89
C ARG A 127 -9.50 -11.23 2.40
N LYS A 128 -8.46 -11.60 3.15
CA LYS A 128 -8.51 -11.65 4.62
C LYS A 128 -8.13 -10.30 5.25
N LEU A 129 -7.47 -9.43 4.50
CA LEU A 129 -7.06 -8.11 4.96
C LEU A 129 -8.29 -7.21 5.15
N ARG A 130 -8.50 -6.73 6.38
CA ARG A 130 -9.59 -5.85 6.77
C ARG A 130 -9.04 -4.64 7.51
#